data_AF-A0A8H8JPK8-F1
#
_entry.id   AF-A0A8H8JPK8-F1
#
_cell.length_a   1.000
_cell.length_b   1.000
_cell.length_c   1.000
_cell.angle_alpha   90.00
_cell.angle_beta   90.00
_cell.angle_gamma   90.00
#
_symmetry.space_group_name_H-M   'P 1'
#
loop_
_entity.id
_entity.type
_entity.pdbx_description
1 polymer ?
#
loop_
_entity_poly.entity_id
_entity_poly.type
_entity_poly.pdbx_seq_one_letter_code
_entity_poly.pdbx_strand_id
1 'polypeptide(L)'
;MQTMLELVTGKVPFAEITNSIPIIIIVAHEKRTPDISDLAKEPISPRAYIMIGAMHRCWRYDPKERIEAKELVKLLSVMGRV
;
A
#
# COMPACT_ATOMS: atom_id res chain seq x y z
N MET A 1 3.61 -1.26 -3.85
CA MET A 1 4.80 -1.42 -3.00
C MET A 1 4.34 -2.08 -1.72
N GLN A 2 4.69 -3.36 -1.52
CA GLN A 2 4.19 -4.18 -0.41
C GLN A 2 4.77 -3.79 0.95
N THR A 3 6.01 -3.27 0.97
CA THR A 3 6.71 -2.84 2.19
C THR A 3 5.95 -1.78 3.00
N MET A 4 5.32 -0.80 2.35
CA MET A 4 4.51 0.20 3.08
C MET A 4 3.26 -0.42 3.69
N LEU A 5 2.66 -1.43 3.06
CA LEU A 5 1.54 -2.15 3.64
C LEU A 5 1.97 -2.89 4.90
N GLU A 6 3.08 -3.64 4.82
CA GLU A 6 3.64 -4.40 5.95
C GLU A 6 3.93 -3.49 7.15
N LEU A 7 4.47 -2.29 6.91
CA LEU A 7 4.73 -1.31 7.96
C LEU A 7 3.47 -0.77 8.62
N VAL A 8 2.37 -0.63 7.87
CA VAL A 8 1.12 -0.09 8.40
C VAL A 8 0.29 -1.18 9.08
N THR A 9 0.24 -2.39 8.51
CA THR A 9 -0.60 -3.50 9.02
C THR A 9 0.12 -4.40 10.00
N GLY A 10 1.47 -4.41 10.01
CA GLY A 10 2.29 -5.38 10.74
C GLY A 10 2.17 -6.81 10.20
N LYS A 11 1.53 -6.99 9.04
CA LYS A 11 1.24 -8.31 8.45
C LYS A 11 1.94 -8.45 7.11
N VAL A 12 2.33 -9.67 6.77
CA VAL A 12 2.83 -10.00 5.44
C VAL A 12 1.64 -10.02 4.45
N PRO A 13 1.64 -9.23 3.36
CA PRO A 13 0.58 -9.27 2.37
C PRO A 13 0.40 -10.68 1.78
N PHE A 14 -0.85 -11.11 1.64
CA PHE A 14 -1.23 -12.42 1.09
C PHE A 14 -0.68 -13.63 1.88
N ALA A 15 -0.37 -13.47 3.17
CA ALA A 15 0.13 -14.55 4.01
C ALA A 15 -0.83 -15.77 4.07
N GLU A 16 -2.12 -15.52 3.87
CA GLU A 16 -3.19 -16.52 3.85
C GLU A 16 -3.26 -17.33 2.55
N ILE A 17 -2.59 -16.89 1.48
CA ILE A 17 -2.68 -17.53 0.16
C ILE A 17 -1.48 -18.45 -0.05
N THR A 18 -1.71 -19.77 -0.04
CA THR A 18 -0.65 -20.79 -0.19
C THR A 18 -0.11 -20.89 -1.62
N ASN A 19 -0.91 -20.58 -2.64
CA ASN A 19 -0.53 -20.66 -4.04
C ASN A 19 -0.45 -19.27 -4.68
N SER A 20 0.64 -18.99 -5.40
CA SER A 20 0.87 -17.68 -6.02
C SER A 20 0.00 -17.40 -7.25
N ILE A 21 -0.54 -18.41 -7.94
CA ILE A 21 -1.36 -18.23 -9.15
C ILE A 21 -2.62 -17.38 -8.87
N PRO A 22 -3.43 -17.66 -7.82
CA PRO A 22 -4.53 -16.79 -7.42
C PRO A 22 -4.14 -15.32 -7.23
N ILE A 23 -2.96 -15.03 -6.64
CA ILE A 23 -2.49 -13.66 -6.43
C ILE A 23 -2.29 -12.94 -7.76
N ILE A 24 -1.68 -13.60 -8.74
CA ILE A 24 -1.46 -13.03 -10.08
C ILE A 24 -2.80 -12.67 -10.73
N ILE A 25 -3.79 -13.55 -10.63
CA ILE A 25 -5.12 -13.32 -11.20
C ILE A 25 -5.80 -12.13 -10.49
N ILE A 26 -5.80 -12.08 -9.16
CA ILE A 26 -6.40 -11.00 -8.37
C ILE A 26 -5.76 -9.65 -8.71
N VAL A 27 -4.42 -9.59 -8.76
CA VAL A 27 -3.69 -8.36 -9.06
C VAL A 27 -3.93 -7.91 -10.51
N ALA A 28 -3.98 -8.85 -11.45
CA ALA A 28 -4.17 -8.56 -12.87
C ALA A 28 -5.61 -8.15 -13.22
N HIS A 29 -6.62 -8.85 -12.66
CA HIS A 29 -8.02 -8.69 -13.05
C HIS A 29 -8.83 -7.79 -12.10
N GLU A 30 -8.68 -7.98 -10.78
CA GLU A 30 -9.55 -7.28 -9.82
C GLU A 30 -9.05 -5.87 -9.50
N LYS A 31 -7.89 -5.46 -10.02
CA LYS A 31 -7.21 -4.18 -9.70
C LYS A 31 -7.11 -3.94 -8.19
N ARG A 32 -7.12 -5.01 -7.40
CA ARG A 32 -7.24 -4.94 -5.95
C ARG A 32 -5.91 -4.48 -5.38
N THR A 33 -5.94 -3.33 -4.73
CA THR A 33 -4.93 -2.98 -3.73
C THR A 33 -5.05 -3.95 -2.55
N PRO A 34 -3.97 -4.18 -1.79
CA PRO A 34 -4.04 -5.07 -0.64
C PRO A 34 -5.13 -4.64 0.35
N ASP A 35 -5.76 -5.62 1.00
CA ASP A 35 -6.84 -5.37 1.94
C ASP A 35 -6.33 -4.60 3.17
N ILE A 36 -6.81 -3.37 3.33
CA ILE A 36 -6.51 -2.49 4.47
C ILE A 36 -7.69 -2.39 5.44
N SER A 37 -8.72 -3.23 5.30
CA SER A 37 -9.93 -3.20 6.12
C SER A 37 -9.66 -3.34 7.62
N ASP A 38 -8.59 -4.03 8.01
CA ASP A 38 -8.17 -4.13 9.40
C ASP A 38 -7.71 -2.79 10.00
N LEU A 39 -7.20 -1.87 9.17
CA LEU A 39 -6.81 -0.53 9.61
C LEU A 39 -8.00 0.40 9.84
N ALA A 40 -9.19 0.04 9.33
CA ALA A 40 -10.42 0.80 9.55
C ALA A 40 -11.03 0.56 10.95
N LYS A 41 -10.49 -0.40 11.71
CA LYS A 41 -10.98 -0.77 13.05
C LYS A 41 -10.35 0.07 14.18
N GLU A 42 -9.23 0.72 13.90
CA GLU A 42 -8.48 1.55 14.86
C GLU A 42 -8.40 3.00 14.33
N PRO A 43 -8.23 4.01 15.21
CA PRO A 43 -7.97 5.37 14.77
C PRO A 43 -6.65 5.44 13.97
N ILE A 44 -6.75 5.74 12.69
CA ILE A 44 -5.60 5.81 11.77
C ILE A 44 -4.73 7.01 12.17
N SER A 45 -3.48 6.75 12.56
CA SER A 45 -2.52 7.82 12.85
C SER A 45 -2.24 8.67 11.60
N PRO A 46 -1.90 9.97 11.75
CA PRO A 46 -1.54 10.82 10.60
C PRO A 46 -0.43 10.22 9.72
N ARG A 47 0.53 9.53 10.34
CA ARG A 47 1.62 8.83 9.64
C ARG A 47 1.10 7.64 8.82
N ALA A 48 0.21 6.83 9.39
CA ALA A 48 -0.43 5.72 8.68
C ALA A 48 -1.27 6.23 7.49
N TYR A 49 -2.00 7.33 7.66
CA TYR A 49 -2.77 7.96 6.59
C TYR A 49 -1.90 8.38 5.40
N ILE A 50 -0.77 9.06 5.67
CA ILE A 50 0.19 9.45 4.63
C ILE A 50 0.76 8.21 3.92
N MET A 51 1.10 7.16 4.67
CA MET A 51 1.70 5.94 4.14
C MET A 51 0.72 5.13 3.28
N ILE A 52 -0.55 5.05 3.68
CA ILE A 52 -1.63 4.46 2.88
C ILE A 52 -1.82 5.24 1.57
N GLY A 53 -1.88 6.58 1.65
CA GLY A 53 -2.00 7.44 0.47
C GLY A 53 -0.82 7.27 -0.51
N ALA A 54 0.41 7.18 0.02
CA ALA A 54 1.61 6.91 -0.76
C ALA A 54 1.55 5.52 -1.42
N MET A 55 1.15 4.50 -0.68
CA MET A 55 0.97 3.13 -1.18
C MET A 55 -0.01 3.07 -2.35
N HIS A 56 -1.18 3.70 -2.24
CA HIS A 56 -2.16 3.74 -3.34
C HIS A 56 -1.60 4.39 -4.60
N ARG A 57 -0.81 5.45 -4.48
CA ARG A 57 -0.14 6.09 -5.63
C ARG A 57 0.93 5.20 -6.25
N CYS A 58 1.68 4.44 -5.44
CA CYS A 58 2.64 3.46 -5.96
C CYS A 58 1.96 2.25 -6.62
N TRP A 59 0.72 1.93 -6.23
CA TRP A 59 -0.05 0.79 -6.74
C TRP A 59 -1.12 1.21 -7.75
N ARG A 60 -0.91 2.32 -8.48
CA ARG A 60 -1.76 2.62 -9.63
C ARG A 60 -1.62 1.52 -10.69
N TYR A 61 -2.75 1.12 -11.25
CA TYR A 61 -2.82 0.07 -12.26
C TYR A 61 -2.00 0.46 -13.49
N ASP A 62 -2.29 1.64 -14.06
CA ASP A 62 -1.47 2.21 -15.13
C ASP A 62 -0.09 2.60 -14.58
N PRO A 63 1.02 2.05 -15.12
CA PRO A 63 2.36 2.43 -14.72
C PRO A 63 2.66 3.93 -14.84
N LYS A 64 2.03 4.63 -15.79
CA LYS A 64 2.24 6.07 -16.01
C LYS A 64 1.60 6.94 -14.93
N GLU A 65 0.58 6.43 -14.25
CA GLU A 65 -0.07 7.12 -13.13
C GLU A 65 0.64 6.91 -11.80
N ARG A 66 1.64 6.02 -11.75
CA ARG A 66 2.40 5.76 -10.52
C ARG A 66 3.25 6.98 -10.19
N ILE A 67 3.27 7.30 -8.90
CA ILE A 67 4.15 8.35 -8.38
C ILE A 67 5.63 7.99 -8.65
N GLU A 68 6.41 8.98 -9.08
CA GLU A 68 7.86 8.82 -9.23
C GLU A 68 8.55 8.71 -7.87
N ALA A 69 9.67 8.00 -7.81
CA ALA A 69 10.43 7.80 -6.57
C ALA A 69 10.82 9.13 -5.89
N LYS A 70 11.23 10.14 -6.67
CA LYS A 70 11.60 11.47 -6.15
C LYS A 70 10.43 12.19 -5.46
N GLU A 71 9.22 12.04 -6.00
CA GLU A 71 8.00 12.63 -5.45
C GLU A 71 7.49 11.84 -4.24
N LEU A 72 7.70 10.51 -4.25
CA LEU A 72 7.44 9.66 -3.09
C LEU A 72 8.32 10.04 -1.89
N VAL A 73 9.62 10.27 -2.09
CA VAL A 73 10.53 10.70 -1.02
C VAL A 73 10.09 12.05 -0.42
N LYS A 74 9.70 13.01 -1.27
CA LYS A 74 9.14 14.29 -0.81
C LYS A 74 7.88 14.09 0.04
N LEU A 75 6.96 13.25 -0.41
CA LEU A 75 5.73 12.94 0.32
C LEU A 75 6.03 12.31 1.70
N LEU A 76 6.94 11.33 1.75
CA LEU A 76 7.31 10.64 2.98
C LEU A 76 8.11 11.53 3.94
N SER A 77 8.86 12.52 3.44
CA SER A 77 9.61 13.47 4.28
C SER A 77 8.71 14.29 5.22
N VAL A 78 7.43 14.45 4.87
CA VAL A 78 6.43 15.12 5.72
C VAL A 78 6.18 14.32 6.99
N MET A 79 6.28 12.98 6.97
CA MET A 79 6.06 12.13 8.14
C MET A 79 7.03 12.40 9.29
N GLY A 80 8.25 12.87 9.00
CA GLY A 80 9.23 13.25 10.02
C GLY A 80 8.93 14.58 10.71
N ARG A 81 7.91 15.31 10.23
CA ARG A 81 7.47 16.61 10.76
C ARG A 81 6.15 16.54 11.53
N VAL A 82 5.50 15.37 11.57
CA VAL A 82 4.22 15.10 12.26
C VAL A 82 4.45 14.25 13.49
#